data_AF-A0A943J235-F1
#
_entry.id   AF-A0A943J235-F1
#
_cell.length_a   1.000
_cell.length_b   1.000
_cell.length_c   1.000
_cell.angle_alpha   90.00
_cell.angle_beta   90.00
_cell.angle_gamma   90.00
#
_symmetry.space_group_name_H-M   'P 1'
#
loop_
_entity.id
_entity.type
_entity.pdbx_description
1 polymer ?
#
loop_
_entity_poly.entity_id
_entity_poly.type
_entity_poly.pdbx_seq_one_letter_code
_entity_poly.pdbx_strand_id
1 'polypeptide(L)'
;DFSKYINRNFSNALRDLLPLRLIPFIIERSGISPYKKVNEISFEERKKLLTLIKKLEFKVKGVRPISEAIITSGGVCVKEINPKTMESKLVKGLYFIGEVIDVDAYTGGFNLQIAFSTAAAAVKNIFIDKADFQ
;
A
#
# COMPACT_ATOMS: atom_id res chain seq x y z
N ASP A 1 7.87 -20.46 -22.01
CA ASP A 1 6.98 -20.84 -20.92
C ASP A 1 6.61 -22.31 -21.05
N PHE A 2 5.39 -22.77 -21.32
CA PHE A 2 5.13 -24.23 -21.48
C PHE A 2 5.72 -24.86 -22.77
N SER A 3 5.72 -24.12 -23.88
CA SER A 3 6.27 -24.61 -25.15
C SER A 3 7.78 -24.93 -25.09
N LYS A 4 8.51 -24.25 -24.19
CA LYS A 4 9.94 -24.46 -23.93
C LYS A 4 10.20 -25.70 -23.06
N TYR A 5 9.21 -26.09 -22.25
CA TYR A 5 9.33 -27.10 -21.21
C TYR A 5 8.45 -28.32 -21.45
N ILE A 6 8.06 -28.56 -22.71
CA ILE A 6 7.08 -29.56 -23.13
C ILE A 6 7.33 -30.97 -22.54
N ASN A 7 8.60 -31.39 -22.43
CA ASN A 7 9.01 -32.70 -21.87
C ASN A 7 9.56 -32.61 -20.42
N ARG A 8 9.53 -31.44 -19.81
CA ARG A 8 9.96 -31.22 -18.43
C ARG A 8 8.77 -31.32 -17.49
N ASN A 9 9.09 -31.50 -16.21
CA ASN A 9 8.09 -31.53 -15.15
C ASN A 9 7.46 -30.13 -15.02
N PHE A 10 6.16 -30.09 -14.76
CA PHE A 10 5.38 -28.88 -14.55
C PHE A 10 6.03 -27.91 -13.56
N SER A 11 6.57 -28.41 -12.45
CA SER A 11 7.26 -27.60 -11.43
C SER A 11 8.46 -26.81 -11.95
N ASN A 12 9.17 -27.34 -12.96
CA ASN A 12 10.30 -26.66 -13.58
C ASN A 12 9.83 -25.57 -14.55
N ALA A 13 8.70 -25.78 -15.22
CA ALA A 13 8.15 -24.78 -16.14
C ALA A 13 7.72 -23.49 -15.42
N LEU A 14 7.24 -23.61 -14.17
CA LEU A 14 6.83 -22.48 -13.35
C LEU A 14 7.99 -21.57 -12.88
N ARG A 15 9.26 -22.03 -12.94
CA ARG A 15 10.42 -21.25 -12.47
C ARG A 15 10.68 -19.99 -13.29
N ASP A 16 10.35 -20.03 -14.58
CA ASP A 16 10.48 -18.86 -15.46
C ASP A 16 9.28 -17.91 -15.31
N LEU A 17 8.16 -18.38 -14.74
CA LEU A 17 6.90 -17.64 -14.65
C LEU A 17 6.68 -16.99 -13.27
N LEU A 18 7.17 -17.62 -12.21
CA LEU A 18 6.82 -17.28 -10.83
C LEU A 18 8.04 -17.21 -9.91
N PRO A 19 8.02 -16.36 -8.87
CA PRO A 19 9.02 -16.41 -7.81
C PRO A 19 9.06 -17.79 -7.15
N LEU A 20 10.27 -18.28 -6.85
CA LEU A 20 10.50 -19.66 -6.35
C LEU A 20 9.64 -20.00 -5.12
N ARG A 21 9.42 -19.05 -4.22
CA ARG A 21 8.63 -19.25 -2.99
C ARG A 21 7.13 -19.40 -3.25
N LEU A 22 6.63 -18.92 -4.38
CA LEU A 22 5.21 -18.99 -4.73
C LEU A 22 4.86 -20.30 -5.46
N ILE A 23 5.85 -20.98 -6.05
CA ILE A 23 5.66 -22.20 -6.84
C ILE A 23 4.98 -23.32 -6.04
N PRO A 24 5.40 -23.67 -4.80
CA PRO A 24 4.74 -24.73 -4.03
C PRO A 24 3.26 -24.43 -3.79
N PHE A 25 2.94 -23.17 -3.47
CA PHE A 25 1.58 -22.70 -3.25
C PHE A 25 0.71 -22.82 -4.51
N ILE A 26 1.25 -22.42 -5.67
CA ILE A 26 0.51 -22.51 -6.94
C ILE A 26 0.32 -23.96 -7.38
N ILE A 27 1.32 -24.83 -7.19
CA ILE A 27 1.21 -26.26 -7.50
C ILE A 27 0.08 -26.88 -6.67
N GLU A 28 0.09 -26.68 -5.35
CA GLU A 28 -0.94 -27.17 -4.44
C GLU A 28 -2.34 -26.69 -4.86
N ARG A 29 -2.49 -25.39 -5.10
CA ARG A 29 -3.78 -24.77 -5.46
C ARG A 29 -4.26 -25.10 -6.87
N SER A 30 -3.35 -25.48 -7.78
CA SER A 30 -3.68 -25.86 -9.15
C SER A 30 -4.27 -27.26 -9.26
N GLY A 31 -4.00 -28.14 -8.30
CA GLY A 31 -4.34 -29.56 -8.34
C GLY A 31 -3.54 -30.37 -9.38
N ILE A 32 -2.55 -29.76 -10.05
CA ILE A 32 -1.70 -30.43 -11.05
C ILE A 32 -0.48 -31.01 -10.33
N SER A 33 -0.20 -32.29 -10.56
CA SER A 33 0.99 -32.93 -10.00
C SER A 33 2.27 -32.20 -10.42
N PRO A 34 3.19 -31.90 -9.49
CA PRO A 34 4.46 -31.23 -9.80
C PRO A 34 5.32 -32.01 -10.81
N TYR A 35 5.14 -33.33 -10.87
CA TYR A 35 5.92 -34.24 -11.71
C TYR A 35 5.27 -34.51 -13.08
N LYS A 36 4.01 -34.09 -13.28
CA LYS A 36 3.30 -34.21 -14.56
C LYS A 36 4.09 -33.50 -15.65
N LYS A 37 4.19 -34.11 -16.83
CA LYS A 37 4.88 -33.47 -17.96
C LYS A 37 4.03 -32.36 -18.53
N VAL A 38 4.66 -31.30 -19.01
CA VAL A 38 3.95 -30.12 -19.51
C VAL A 38 3.07 -30.45 -20.72
N ASN A 39 3.50 -31.36 -21.60
CA ASN A 39 2.72 -31.85 -22.74
C ASN A 39 1.48 -32.66 -22.35
N GLU A 40 1.42 -33.20 -21.14
CA GLU A 40 0.28 -33.96 -20.62
C GLU A 40 -0.75 -33.05 -19.93
N ILE A 41 -0.44 -31.77 -19.74
CA ILE A 41 -1.36 -30.81 -19.12
C ILE A 41 -2.48 -30.51 -20.11
N SER A 42 -3.70 -30.83 -19.70
CA SER A 42 -4.91 -30.58 -20.49
C SER A 42 -5.19 -29.08 -20.64
N PHE A 43 -6.00 -28.75 -21.64
CA PHE A 43 -6.49 -27.40 -21.84
C PHE A 43 -7.21 -26.85 -20.59
N GLU A 44 -8.04 -27.68 -19.94
CA GLU A 44 -8.79 -27.30 -18.74
C GLU A 44 -7.87 -27.05 -17.53
N GLU A 45 -6.86 -27.90 -17.30
CA GLU A 45 -5.85 -27.67 -16.27
C GLU A 45 -5.08 -26.37 -16.52
N ARG A 46 -4.70 -26.12 -17.78
CA ARG A 46 -4.00 -24.89 -18.17
C ARG A 46 -4.87 -23.65 -17.97
N LYS A 47 -6.16 -23.73 -18.28
CA LYS A 47 -7.13 -22.65 -18.06
C LYS A 47 -7.33 -22.37 -16.57
N LYS A 48 -7.46 -23.42 -15.74
CA LYS A 48 -7.54 -23.31 -14.28
C LYS A 48 -6.27 -22.66 -13.69
N LEU A 49 -5.09 -23.08 -14.14
CA LEU A 49 -3.82 -22.50 -13.72
C LEU A 49 -3.74 -21.01 -14.08
N LEU A 50 -4.15 -20.63 -15.30
CA LEU A 50 -4.20 -19.24 -15.72
C LEU A 50 -5.12 -18.41 -14.82
N THR A 51 -6.32 -18.92 -14.52
CA THR A 51 -7.27 -18.25 -13.62
C THR A 51 -6.69 -18.12 -12.22
N LEU A 52 -6.08 -19.18 -11.68
CA LEU A 52 -5.45 -19.18 -10.35
C LEU A 52 -4.36 -18.11 -10.25
N ILE A 53 -3.47 -18.02 -11.24
CA ILE A 53 -2.36 -17.04 -11.23
C ILE A 53 -2.90 -15.61 -11.38
N LYS A 54 -3.89 -15.39 -12.24
CA LYS A 54 -4.48 -14.05 -12.47
C LYS A 54 -5.44 -13.60 -11.39
N LYS A 55 -6.01 -14.52 -10.61
CA LYS A 55 -6.99 -14.26 -9.54
C LYS A 55 -6.56 -14.98 -8.27
N LEU A 56 -5.35 -14.65 -7.79
CA LEU A 56 -4.82 -15.23 -6.58
C LEU A 56 -5.52 -14.62 -5.36
N GLU A 57 -6.42 -15.38 -4.74
CA GLU A 57 -7.21 -14.92 -3.60
C GLU A 57 -6.50 -15.22 -2.28
N PHE A 58 -6.51 -14.23 -1.38
CA PHE A 58 -6.01 -14.35 -0.02
C PHE A 58 -7.12 -14.00 0.98
N LYS A 59 -7.30 -14.83 2.00
CA LYS A 59 -8.19 -14.52 3.11
C LYS A 59 -7.47 -13.56 4.07
N VAL A 60 -7.91 -12.31 4.10
CA VAL A 60 -7.41 -11.31 5.04
C VAL A 60 -7.82 -11.72 6.46
N LYS A 61 -6.84 -11.92 7.34
CA LYS A 61 -7.09 -12.33 8.74
C LYS A 61 -7.39 -11.13 9.67
N GLY A 62 -6.91 -9.95 9.31
CA GLY A 62 -7.03 -8.74 10.10
C GLY A 62 -5.95 -7.72 9.71
N VAL A 63 -6.02 -6.55 10.30
CA VAL A 63 -5.00 -5.50 10.17
C VAL A 63 -3.87 -5.71 11.19
N ARG A 64 -2.68 -5.18 10.89
CA ARG A 64 -1.56 -5.15 11.84
C ARG A 64 -1.81 -4.09 12.94
N PRO A 65 -1.12 -4.17 14.10
CA PRO A 65 -1.21 -3.16 15.15
C PRO A 65 -0.76 -1.77 14.67
N ILE A 66 -1.26 -0.71 15.32
CA ILE A 66 -0.88 0.69 15.04
C ILE A 66 0.63 0.92 15.18
N SER A 67 1.32 0.19 16.06
CA SER A 67 2.79 0.29 16.20
C SER A 67 3.57 -0.11 14.94
N GLU A 68 2.94 -0.84 14.01
CA GLU A 68 3.49 -1.20 12.71
C GLU A 68 2.93 -0.32 11.58
N ALA A 69 2.01 0.61 11.89
CA ALA A 69 1.44 1.52 10.90
C ALA A 69 2.47 2.57 10.50
N ILE A 70 2.61 2.80 9.19
CA ILE A 70 3.52 3.80 8.62
C ILE A 70 2.88 5.20 8.68
N ILE A 71 1.54 5.26 8.67
CA ILE A 71 0.72 6.47 8.66
C ILE A 71 -0.47 6.23 9.58
N THR A 72 -0.85 7.23 10.36
CA THR A 72 -2.13 7.24 11.08
C THR A 72 -3.22 7.97 10.29
N SER A 73 -4.41 7.39 10.21
CA SER A 73 -5.63 8.08 9.76
C SER A 73 -6.41 8.57 10.98
N GLY A 74 -6.93 9.80 10.94
CA GLY A 74 -7.49 10.49 12.10
C GLY A 74 -6.57 11.62 12.61
N GLY A 75 -7.02 12.34 13.62
CA GLY A 75 -6.25 13.43 14.23
C GLY A 75 -7.13 14.60 14.64
N VAL A 76 -6.55 15.79 14.71
CA VAL A 76 -7.27 17.03 14.99
C VAL A 76 -8.17 17.39 13.81
N CYS A 77 -9.45 17.65 14.07
CA CYS A 77 -10.43 17.91 13.03
C CYS A 77 -10.04 19.15 12.20
N VAL A 78 -9.86 18.97 10.89
CA VAL A 78 -9.53 20.07 9.96
C VAL A 78 -10.58 21.19 9.92
N LYS A 79 -11.82 20.90 10.35
CA LYS A 79 -12.88 21.92 10.45
C LYS A 79 -12.60 22.95 11.55
N GLU A 80 -11.82 22.58 12.56
CA GLU A 80 -11.45 23.41 13.71
C GLU A 80 -10.12 24.15 13.49
N ILE A 81 -9.50 23.97 12.32
CA ILE A 81 -8.24 24.61 11.93
C ILE A 81 -8.51 25.62 10.82
N ASN A 82 -7.87 26.79 10.89
CA ASN A 82 -7.87 27.74 9.77
C ASN A 82 -6.94 27.22 8.66
N PRO A 83 -7.44 26.90 7.45
CA PRO A 83 -6.64 26.26 6.42
C PRO A 83 -5.54 27.15 5.83
N LYS A 84 -5.57 28.47 6.07
CA LYS A 84 -4.53 29.39 5.59
C LYS A 84 -3.40 29.59 6.58
N THR A 85 -3.70 29.52 7.87
CA THR A 85 -2.75 29.84 8.95
C THR A 85 -2.37 28.65 9.80
N MET A 86 -3.11 27.54 9.69
CA MET A 86 -3.00 26.36 10.55
C MET A 86 -3.26 26.64 12.05
N GLU A 87 -3.77 27.82 12.39
CA GLU A 87 -4.18 28.19 13.74
C GLU A 87 -5.50 27.51 14.11
N SER A 88 -5.65 27.13 15.38
CA SER A 88 -6.91 26.67 15.94
C SER A 88 -7.95 27.79 15.89
N LYS A 89 -9.15 27.46 15.43
CA LYS A 89 -10.32 28.35 15.49
C LYS A 89 -10.87 28.49 16.92
N LEU A 90 -10.47 27.61 17.84
CA LEU A 90 -10.97 27.56 19.21
C LEU A 90 -10.02 28.24 20.20
N VAL A 91 -8.71 28.14 19.97
CA VAL A 91 -7.68 28.69 20.87
C VAL A 91 -6.68 29.52 20.07
N LYS A 92 -6.69 30.84 20.29
CA LYS A 92 -5.73 31.75 19.64
C LYS A 92 -4.30 31.43 20.05
N GLY A 93 -3.37 31.51 19.11
CA GLY A 93 -1.94 31.21 19.29
C GLY A 93 -1.59 29.73 19.35
N LEU A 94 -2.57 28.81 19.21
CA LEU A 94 -2.35 27.37 19.12
C LEU A 94 -2.40 26.93 17.65
N TYR A 95 -1.40 26.18 17.19
CA TYR A 95 -1.27 25.74 15.79
C TYR A 95 -1.13 24.23 15.70
N PHE A 96 -1.67 23.64 14.63
CA PHE A 96 -1.57 22.21 14.35
C PHE A 96 -1.02 21.97 12.94
N ILE A 97 0.03 21.16 12.81
CA ILE A 97 0.74 20.91 11.55
C ILE A 97 1.16 19.44 11.44
N GLY A 98 1.43 18.97 10.22
CA GLY A 98 1.89 17.59 10.00
C GLY A 98 0.86 16.53 10.35
N GLU A 99 1.31 15.32 10.65
CA GLU A 99 0.48 14.11 10.79
C GLU A 99 -0.51 14.14 11.96
N VAL A 100 -0.42 15.12 12.86
CA VAL A 100 -1.37 15.27 13.97
C VAL A 100 -2.75 15.75 13.52
N ILE A 101 -2.85 16.36 12.33
CA ILE A 101 -4.12 16.81 11.76
C ILE A 101 -4.80 15.65 11.05
N ASP A 102 -6.13 15.67 10.99
CA ASP A 102 -6.93 14.67 10.30
C ASP A 102 -6.85 14.82 8.77
N VAL A 103 -5.65 14.54 8.23
CA VAL A 103 -5.32 14.50 6.80
C VAL A 103 -4.38 13.33 6.57
N ASP A 104 -4.85 12.33 5.84
CA ASP A 104 -4.03 11.24 5.35
C ASP A 104 -3.85 11.30 3.83
N ALA A 105 -2.73 10.76 3.35
CA ALA A 105 -2.46 10.63 1.93
C ALA A 105 -1.79 9.29 1.58
N TYR A 106 -1.88 8.92 0.30
CA TYR A 106 -1.22 7.75 -0.23
C TYR A 106 0.31 7.79 -0.04
N THR A 107 0.94 6.63 -0.06
CA THR A 107 2.41 6.52 -0.10
C THR A 107 2.97 7.16 -1.37
N GLY A 108 4.18 7.71 -1.30
CA GLY A 108 4.82 8.40 -2.44
C GLY A 108 5.27 9.84 -2.14
N GLY A 109 5.38 10.22 -0.86
CA GLY A 109 5.88 11.53 -0.44
C GLY A 109 4.80 12.55 -0.07
N PHE A 110 3.51 12.22 -0.25
CA PHE A 110 2.41 13.14 0.03
C PHE A 110 2.31 13.55 1.50
N ASN A 111 2.52 12.63 2.45
CA ASN A 111 2.51 12.98 3.88
C ASN A 111 3.65 13.93 4.26
N LEU A 112 4.84 13.78 3.64
CA LEU A 112 5.93 14.75 3.81
C LEU A 112 5.54 16.12 3.24
N GLN A 113 4.90 16.15 2.06
CA GLN A 113 4.42 17.38 1.46
C GLN A 113 3.36 18.08 2.32
N ILE A 114 2.46 17.33 2.96
CA ILE A 114 1.47 17.86 3.91
C ILE A 114 2.20 18.46 5.12
N ALA A 115 3.16 17.74 5.70
CA ALA A 115 3.94 18.24 6.82
C ALA A 115 4.68 19.55 6.49
N PHE A 116 5.35 19.62 5.34
CA PHE A 116 6.07 20.84 4.94
C PHE A 116 5.14 22.00 4.60
N SER A 117 4.05 21.75 3.86
CA SER A 117 3.09 22.79 3.48
C SER A 117 2.40 23.41 4.69
N THR A 118 1.96 22.57 5.63
CA THR A 118 1.27 23.02 6.86
C THR A 118 2.22 23.76 7.79
N ALA A 119 3.46 23.27 7.95
CA ALA A 119 4.50 24.00 8.69
C ALA A 119 4.77 25.38 8.10
N ALA A 120 4.93 25.48 6.78
CA ALA A 120 5.19 26.76 6.10
C ALA A 120 4.03 27.76 6.28
N ALA A 121 2.78 27.29 6.21
CA ALA A 121 1.59 28.11 6.42
C ALA A 121 1.51 28.66 7.86
N ALA A 122 1.76 27.80 8.86
CA ALA A 122 1.79 28.20 10.28
C ALA A 122 2.87 29.25 10.56
N VAL A 123 4.09 28.97 10.14
CA VAL A 123 5.24 29.84 10.39
C VAL A 123 5.04 31.21 9.75
N LYS A 124 4.52 31.27 8.52
CA LYS A 124 4.24 32.53 7.85
C LYS A 124 3.26 33.40 8.65
N ASN A 125 2.22 32.82 9.23
CA ASN A 125 1.26 33.57 10.02
C ASN A 125 1.85 34.04 11.36
N ILE A 126 2.61 33.19 12.05
CA ILE A 126 3.27 33.55 13.33
C ILE A 126 4.21 34.76 13.16
N PHE A 127 4.94 34.84 12.05
CA PHE A 127 5.83 35.98 11.78
C PHE A 127 5.08 37.27 11.43
N ILE A 128 3.95 37.18 10.72
CA ILE A 128 3.10 38.34 10.42
C ILE A 128 2.52 38.89 11.73
N ASP A 129 1.92 38.03 12.55
CA ASP A 129 1.31 38.46 13.81
C ASP A 129 2.34 39.14 14.72
N LYS A 130 3.59 38.64 14.77
CA LYS A 130 4.67 39.29 15.55
C LYS A 130 5.12 40.66 15.02
N ALA A 131 5.00 40.91 13.72
CA ALA A 131 5.34 42.20 13.13
C ALA A 131 4.31 43.28 13.46
N ASP A 132 3.04 42.89 13.67
CA ASP A 132 1.96 43.82 14.06
C ASP A 132 2.02 44.23 15.55
N PHE A 133 2.86 43.59 16.36
CA PHE A 133 3.11 43.92 17.78
C PHE A 133 4.44 44.68 18.02
N GLN A 134 5.19 45.04 16.97
CA GLN A 134 6.37 45.92 17.05
C GLN A 134 6.05 47.31 16.49
#